data_AF-A0A1F6RND0-F1
#
_entry.id   AF-A0A1F6RND0-F1
#
_cell.length_a   1.000
_cell.length_b   1.000
_cell.length_c   1.000
_cell.angle_alpha   90.00
_cell.angle_beta   90.00
_cell.angle_gamma   90.00
#
_symmetry.space_group_name_H-M   'P 1'
#
loop_
_entity.id
_entity.type
_entity.pdbx_description
1 polymer ?
#
loop_
_entity_poly.entity_id
_entity_poly.type
_entity_poly.pdbx_seq_one_letter_code
_entity_poly.pdbx_strand_id
1 'polypeptide(L)'
;MPTYKEFAALARARFQKSQERKKKAIGEFRYTEHSRYKMRQYGLSEQKVRGVIRSPRRTEKGIVPQTIAVMQPVSPKKTGDKETWRQEIWVMYQEKKKTGPLERGQKKIISAWRYPGVSPERDPIPAEILQEIESWSDSETGV
;
A
#
# COMPACT_ATOMS: atom_id res chain seq x y z
N MET A 1 45.99 -4.66 -22.84
CA MET A 1 44.76 -5.30 -22.32
C MET A 1 44.70 -5.06 -20.82
N PRO A 2 43.53 -4.72 -20.25
CA PRO A 2 43.41 -4.54 -18.81
C PRO A 2 43.81 -5.82 -18.07
N THR A 3 44.44 -5.68 -16.91
CA THR A 3 44.85 -6.85 -16.11
C THR A 3 43.63 -7.51 -15.48
N TYR A 4 43.70 -8.82 -15.19
CA TYR A 4 42.61 -9.53 -14.50
C TYR A 4 42.20 -8.85 -13.18
N LYS A 5 43.18 -8.26 -12.46
CA LYS A 5 42.95 -7.49 -11.24
C LYS A 5 42.08 -6.25 -11.49
N GLU A 6 42.31 -5.53 -12.60
CA GLU A 6 41.51 -4.37 -13.01
C GLU A 6 40.08 -4.76 -13.42
N PHE A 7 39.91 -5.87 -14.15
CA PHE A 7 38.58 -6.39 -14.47
C PHE A 7 37.80 -6.79 -13.22
N ALA A 8 38.43 -7.47 -12.27
CA ALA A 8 37.81 -7.83 -11.00
C ALA A 8 37.43 -6.59 -10.17
N ALA A 9 38.29 -5.57 -10.14
CA ALA A 9 38.00 -4.31 -9.46
C ALA A 9 36.82 -3.56 -10.08
N LEU A 10 36.77 -3.45 -11.42
CA LEU A 10 35.68 -2.82 -12.15
C LEU A 10 34.35 -3.57 -11.97
N ALA A 11 34.38 -4.91 -11.96
CA ALA A 11 33.21 -5.74 -11.71
C ALA A 11 32.65 -5.50 -10.29
N ARG A 12 33.51 -5.44 -9.28
CA ARG A 12 33.13 -5.12 -7.89
C ARG A 12 32.55 -3.71 -7.78
N ALA A 13 33.18 -2.71 -8.40
CA ALA A 13 32.68 -1.32 -8.40
C ALA A 13 31.30 -1.20 -9.07
N ARG A 14 31.09 -1.88 -10.20
CA ARG A 14 29.78 -1.96 -10.88
C ARG A 14 28.73 -2.64 -10.00
N PHE A 15 29.09 -3.74 -9.34
CA PHE A 15 28.20 -4.44 -8.42
C PHE A 15 27.81 -3.52 -7.24
N GLN A 16 28.79 -2.86 -6.62
CA GLN A 16 28.57 -1.92 -5.52
C GLN A 16 27.64 -0.76 -5.92
N LYS A 17 27.93 -0.10 -7.06
CA LYS A 17 27.07 0.96 -7.61
C LYS A 17 25.65 0.48 -7.89
N SER A 18 25.50 -0.76 -8.36
CA SER A 18 24.19 -1.40 -8.55
C SER A 18 23.47 -1.66 -7.22
N GLN A 19 24.18 -2.14 -6.19
CA GLN A 19 23.62 -2.33 -4.85
C GLN A 19 23.17 -1.01 -4.22
N GLU A 20 23.98 0.05 -4.33
CA GLU A 20 23.65 1.39 -3.85
C GLU A 20 22.42 1.95 -4.57
N ARG A 21 22.36 1.82 -5.90
CA ARG A 21 21.18 2.19 -6.68
C ARG A 21 19.95 1.40 -6.26
N LYS A 22 20.09 0.10 -5.97
CA LYS A 22 19.01 -0.76 -5.50
C LYS A 22 18.54 -0.38 -4.09
N LYS A 23 19.46 -0.05 -3.17
CA LYS A 23 19.16 0.42 -1.81
C LYS A 23 18.41 1.76 -1.84
N LYS A 24 18.88 2.72 -2.66
CA LYS A 24 18.21 4.01 -2.89
C LYS A 24 16.84 3.84 -3.59
N ALA A 25 16.70 2.80 -4.41
CA ALA A 25 15.44 2.48 -5.07
C ALA A 25 14.42 1.80 -4.16
N ILE A 26 14.74 1.25 -3.00
CA ILE A 26 13.71 0.66 -2.13
C ILE A 26 12.98 1.80 -1.42
N GLY A 27 11.72 2.05 -1.80
CA GLY A 27 10.88 3.05 -1.13
C GLY A 27 10.72 2.71 0.35
N GLU A 28 10.88 3.72 1.21
CA GLU A 28 10.84 3.53 2.66
C GLU A 28 9.38 3.32 3.11
N PHE A 29 9.14 2.20 3.80
CA PHE A 29 7.87 1.91 4.48
C PHE A 29 8.04 2.24 5.96
N ARG A 30 7.21 3.14 6.48
CA ARG A 30 7.17 3.45 7.92
C ARG A 30 5.94 2.84 8.55
N TYR A 31 6.11 2.09 9.62
CA TYR A 31 5.03 1.43 10.34
C TYR A 31 4.71 2.20 11.62
N THR A 32 3.44 2.57 11.80
CA THR A 32 2.95 3.08 13.08
C THR A 32 2.92 1.97 14.14
N GLU A 33 2.88 2.34 15.41
CA GLU A 33 2.73 1.38 16.50
C GLU A 33 1.44 0.55 16.37
N HIS A 34 0.32 1.21 16.02
CA HIS A 34 -0.94 0.52 15.76
C HIS A 34 -0.82 -0.53 14.65
N SER A 35 -0.16 -0.21 13.54
CA SER A 35 0.08 -1.20 12.47
C SER A 35 0.90 -2.39 12.95
N ARG A 36 1.95 -2.16 13.74
CA ARG A 36 2.78 -3.24 14.31
C ARG A 36 1.98 -4.13 15.26
N TYR A 37 1.15 -3.53 16.11
CA TYR A 37 0.25 -4.25 17.00
C TYR A 37 -0.71 -5.15 16.21
N LYS A 38 -1.42 -4.60 15.22
CA LYS A 38 -2.36 -5.37 14.40
C LYS A 38 -1.67 -6.45 13.57
N MET A 39 -0.47 -6.16 13.05
CA MET A 39 0.35 -7.17 12.36
C MET A 39 0.70 -8.35 13.27
N ARG A 40 1.06 -8.11 14.53
CA ARG A 40 1.27 -9.19 15.52
C ARG A 40 -0.02 -9.96 15.79
N GLN A 41 -1.13 -9.25 16.01
CA GLN A 41 -2.45 -9.85 16.28
C GLN A 41 -2.90 -10.81 15.17
N TYR A 42 -2.67 -10.46 13.90
CA TYR A 42 -3.11 -11.24 12.75
C TYR A 42 -1.99 -12.07 12.07
N GLY A 43 -0.81 -12.16 12.69
CA GLY A 43 0.33 -12.90 12.13
C GLY A 43 0.74 -12.42 10.73
N LEU A 44 0.84 -11.11 10.53
CA LEU A 44 1.20 -10.49 9.26
C LEU A 44 2.67 -10.04 9.28
N SER A 45 3.48 -10.55 8.36
CA SER A 45 4.86 -10.08 8.18
C SER A 45 4.90 -8.79 7.36
N GLU A 46 5.97 -8.00 7.51
CA GLU A 46 6.18 -6.79 6.71
C GLU A 46 6.19 -7.10 5.20
N GLN A 47 6.79 -8.23 4.81
CA GLN A 47 6.83 -8.67 3.42
C GLN A 47 5.41 -8.91 2.88
N LYS A 48 4.52 -9.50 3.70
CA LYS A 48 3.13 -9.71 3.30
C LYS A 48 2.42 -8.38 3.09
N VAL A 49 2.56 -7.44 4.04
CA VAL A 49 2.00 -6.08 3.93
C VAL A 49 2.50 -5.35 2.68
N ARG A 50 3.82 -5.40 2.41
CA ARG A 50 4.40 -4.81 1.20
C ARG A 50 3.88 -5.48 -0.08
N GLY A 51 3.59 -6.77 -0.04
CA GLY A 51 2.97 -7.51 -1.15
C GLY A 51 1.61 -6.94 -1.52
N VAL A 52 0.72 -6.80 -0.53
CA VAL A 52 -0.62 -6.23 -0.73
C VAL A 52 -0.55 -4.82 -1.33
N ILE A 53 0.39 -3.99 -0.87
CA ILE A 53 0.56 -2.62 -1.40
C ILE A 53 1.08 -2.61 -2.84
N ARG A 54 1.94 -3.56 -3.23
CA ARG A 54 2.55 -3.61 -4.57
C ARG A 54 1.59 -4.13 -5.63
N SER A 55 0.75 -5.09 -5.28
CA SER A 55 -0.18 -5.74 -6.19
C SER A 55 -1.54 -5.91 -5.51
N PRO A 56 -2.25 -4.81 -5.25
CA PRO A 56 -3.56 -4.87 -4.65
C PRO A 56 -4.59 -5.41 -5.66
N ARG A 57 -5.54 -6.20 -5.15
CA ARG A 57 -6.71 -6.64 -5.93
C ARG A 57 -7.79 -5.56 -5.94
N ARG A 58 -7.97 -4.89 -4.81
CA ARG A 58 -8.92 -3.79 -4.62
C ARG A 58 -8.22 -2.60 -3.96
N THR A 59 -8.54 -1.39 -4.40
CA THR A 59 -8.05 -0.14 -3.84
C THR A 59 -9.25 0.76 -3.52
N GLU A 60 -9.33 1.22 -2.28
CA GLU A 60 -10.41 2.05 -1.76
C GLU A 60 -9.85 3.30 -1.08
N LYS A 61 -10.70 4.33 -0.97
CA LYS A 61 -10.46 5.45 -0.06
C LYS A 61 -10.43 4.90 1.37
N GLY A 62 -9.47 5.32 2.20
CA GLY A 62 -9.41 4.89 3.59
C GLY A 62 -10.52 5.50 4.44
N ILE A 63 -10.68 5.01 5.68
CA ILE A 63 -11.63 5.60 6.67
C ILE A 63 -11.07 6.92 7.19
N VAL A 64 -9.76 6.95 7.43
CA VAL A 64 -9.06 8.14 7.88
C VAL A 64 -8.82 9.08 6.69
N PRO A 65 -8.99 10.41 6.85
CA PRO A 65 -8.71 11.37 5.77
C PRO A 65 -7.32 11.19 5.17
N GLN A 66 -7.21 11.34 3.84
CA GLN A 66 -5.95 11.21 3.08
C GLN A 66 -5.27 9.83 3.19
N THR A 67 -6.01 8.79 3.52
CA THR A 67 -5.50 7.42 3.53
C THR A 67 -6.10 6.59 2.41
N ILE A 68 -5.37 5.57 2.00
CA ILE A 68 -5.77 4.60 0.98
C ILE A 68 -5.80 3.24 1.67
N ALA A 69 -6.89 2.52 1.46
CA ALA A 69 -7.04 1.15 1.91
C ALA A 69 -6.89 0.22 0.70
N VAL A 70 -6.01 -0.76 0.80
CA VAL A 70 -5.79 -1.76 -0.25
C VAL A 70 -6.01 -3.16 0.29
N MET A 71 -6.49 -4.03 -0.58
CA MET A 71 -6.80 -5.41 -0.23
C MET A 71 -6.26 -6.41 -1.24
N GLN A 72 -5.88 -7.56 -0.74
CA GLN A 72 -5.57 -8.75 -1.55
C GLN A 72 -6.17 -10.01 -0.90
N PRO A 73 -6.80 -10.91 -1.67
CA PRO A 73 -7.29 -12.18 -1.16
C PRO A 73 -6.13 -13.11 -0.79
N VAL A 74 -6.35 -13.94 0.22
CA VAL A 74 -5.41 -14.98 0.64
C VAL A 74 -5.77 -16.28 -0.06
N SER A 75 -4.81 -16.79 -0.85
CA SER A 75 -4.94 -18.08 -1.56
C SER A 75 -6.25 -18.20 -2.32
N PRO A 76 -6.55 -17.26 -3.25
CA PRO A 76 -7.77 -17.35 -4.04
C PRO A 76 -7.79 -18.67 -4.82
N LYS A 77 -8.93 -19.35 -4.79
CA LYS A 77 -9.20 -20.57 -5.54
C LYS A 77 -10.05 -20.24 -6.74
N LYS A 78 -9.62 -20.70 -7.91
CA LYS A 78 -10.38 -20.58 -9.15
C LYS A 78 -11.22 -21.84 -9.34
N THR A 79 -12.53 -21.68 -9.38
CA THR A 79 -13.48 -22.75 -9.73
C THR A 79 -14.27 -22.26 -10.95
N GLY A 80 -13.87 -22.73 -12.13
CA GLY A 80 -14.37 -22.19 -13.40
C GLY A 80 -13.97 -20.73 -13.59
N ASP A 81 -14.95 -19.87 -13.90
CA ASP A 81 -14.75 -18.42 -14.08
C ASP A 81 -14.81 -17.63 -12.77
N LYS A 82 -15.18 -18.27 -11.65
CA LYS A 82 -15.34 -17.61 -10.36
C LYS A 82 -14.11 -17.81 -9.48
N GLU A 83 -13.63 -16.71 -8.91
CA GLU A 83 -12.56 -16.69 -7.92
C GLU A 83 -13.16 -16.59 -6.52
N THR A 84 -12.80 -17.50 -5.63
CA THR A 84 -13.30 -17.55 -4.24
C THR A 84 -12.15 -17.55 -3.25
N TRP A 85 -12.32 -16.85 -2.13
CA TRP A 85 -11.32 -16.82 -1.05
C TRP A 85 -12.00 -16.86 0.31
N ARG A 86 -11.23 -17.33 1.31
CA ARG A 86 -11.71 -17.44 2.70
C ARG A 86 -11.29 -16.27 3.55
N GLN A 87 -10.27 -15.53 3.13
CA GLN A 87 -9.69 -14.43 3.90
C GLN A 87 -9.14 -13.37 2.97
N GLU A 88 -9.15 -12.14 3.44
CA GLU A 88 -8.51 -11.00 2.81
C GLU A 88 -7.49 -10.39 3.75
N ILE A 89 -6.44 -9.80 3.17
CA ILE A 89 -5.51 -8.96 3.91
C ILE A 89 -5.74 -7.53 3.48
N TRP A 90 -6.08 -6.70 4.46
CA TRP A 90 -6.29 -5.28 4.30
C TRP A 90 -5.09 -4.52 4.84
N VAL A 91 -4.70 -3.48 4.13
CA VAL A 91 -3.64 -2.56 4.54
C VAL A 91 -4.11 -1.14 4.28
N MET A 92 -4.10 -0.32 5.33
CA MET A 92 -4.38 1.10 5.25
C MET A 92 -3.09 1.89 5.41
N TYR A 93 -2.81 2.78 4.47
CA TYR A 93 -1.61 3.60 4.48
C TYR A 93 -1.84 5.00 3.92
N GLN A 94 -0.92 5.90 4.24
CA GLN A 94 -0.85 7.24 3.69
C GLN A 94 0.36 7.34 2.77
N GLU A 95 0.15 7.94 1.60
CA GLU A 95 1.23 8.30 0.69
C GLU A 95 1.74 9.70 1.04
N LYS A 96 3.03 9.84 1.28
CA LYS A 96 3.65 11.16 1.29
C LYS A 96 3.96 11.59 -0.13
N LYS A 97 3.64 12.85 -0.45
CA LYS A 97 4.01 13.48 -1.71
C LYS A 97 5.53 13.39 -1.88
N LYS A 98 5.97 13.09 -3.10
CA LYS A 98 7.40 13.09 -3.45
C LYS A 98 7.90 14.52 -3.37
N THR A 99 9.01 14.75 -2.67
CA THR A 99 9.60 16.09 -2.53
C THR A 99 10.46 16.44 -3.75
N GLY A 100 10.85 15.45 -4.57
CA GLY A 100 11.57 15.67 -5.81
C GLY A 100 11.48 14.53 -6.84
N PRO A 101 12.00 14.71 -8.07
CA PRO A 101 11.85 13.76 -9.17
C PRO A 101 12.51 12.40 -8.94
N LEU A 102 13.60 12.38 -8.15
CA LEU A 102 14.38 11.18 -7.84
C LEU A 102 13.94 10.45 -6.56
N GLU A 103 13.05 11.05 -5.76
CA GLU A 103 12.60 10.45 -4.49
C GLU A 103 11.45 9.48 -4.74
N ARG A 104 11.58 8.24 -4.26
CA ARG A 104 10.43 7.33 -4.21
C ARG A 104 9.53 7.76 -3.05
N GLY A 105 8.22 7.75 -3.30
CA GLY A 105 7.22 8.14 -2.29
C GLY A 105 7.34 7.28 -1.04
N GLN A 106 7.40 7.91 0.12
CA GLN A 106 7.37 7.24 1.41
C GLN A 106 5.92 6.84 1.73
N LYS A 107 5.71 5.59 2.16
CA LYS A 107 4.38 5.11 2.56
C LYS A 107 4.35 4.89 4.07
N LYS A 108 3.42 5.54 4.76
CA LYS A 108 3.18 5.39 6.20
C LYS A 108 2.04 4.40 6.41
N ILE A 109 2.34 3.22 6.94
CA ILE A 109 1.37 2.17 7.22
C ILE A 109 0.70 2.47 8.56
N ILE A 110 -0.62 2.62 8.51
CA ILE A 110 -1.45 2.98 9.67
C ILE A 110 -2.02 1.73 10.32
N SER A 111 -2.58 0.82 9.53
CA SER A 111 -3.11 -0.44 10.05
C SER A 111 -3.06 -1.55 9.00
N ALA A 112 -2.99 -2.79 9.46
CA ALA A 112 -3.08 -3.97 8.61
C ALA A 112 -3.81 -5.09 9.34
N TRP A 113 -4.83 -5.70 8.73
CA TRP A 113 -5.67 -6.70 9.38
C TRP A 113 -6.13 -7.78 8.40
N ARG A 114 -6.62 -8.88 8.95
CA ARG A 114 -7.29 -9.95 8.19
C ARG A 114 -8.79 -9.79 8.31
N TYR A 115 -9.50 -9.95 7.19
CA TYR A 115 -10.95 -10.02 7.16
C TYR A 115 -11.37 -11.47 6.83
N PRO A 116 -12.29 -12.09 7.58
CA PRO A 116 -12.82 -13.41 7.27
C PRO A 116 -13.84 -13.31 6.13
N GLY A 117 -13.60 -14.01 5.03
CA GLY A 117 -14.46 -14.01 3.84
C GLY A 117 -14.18 -12.84 2.90
N VAL A 118 -15.26 -12.39 2.25
CA VAL A 118 -15.25 -11.25 1.30
C VAL A 118 -15.73 -10.02 2.05
N SER A 119 -14.94 -8.95 2.04
CA SER A 119 -15.35 -7.68 2.64
C SER A 119 -16.48 -7.04 1.84
N PRO A 120 -17.51 -6.52 2.53
CA PRO A 120 -18.54 -5.70 1.88
C PRO A 120 -17.89 -4.59 1.07
N GLU A 121 -18.47 -4.30 -0.08
CA GLU A 121 -18.13 -3.08 -0.80
C GLU A 121 -18.59 -1.90 0.05
N ARG A 122 -17.81 -0.82 0.10
CA ARG A 122 -18.26 0.39 0.80
C ARG A 122 -19.54 0.86 0.11
N ASP A 123 -20.64 0.80 0.84
CA ASP A 123 -21.90 1.38 0.39
C ASP A 123 -21.64 2.85 0.05
N PRO A 124 -21.98 3.32 -1.16
CA PRO A 124 -22.08 4.75 -1.40
C PRO A 124 -23.10 5.30 -0.40
N ILE A 125 -22.77 6.43 0.21
CA ILE A 125 -23.73 7.18 1.03
C ILE A 125 -25.00 7.35 0.18
N PRO A 126 -26.21 7.05 0.70
CA PRO A 126 -27.45 7.19 -0.05
C PRO A 126 -27.53 8.56 -0.73
N ALA A 127 -28.04 8.60 -1.96
CA ALA A 127 -28.07 9.82 -2.77
C ALA A 127 -28.78 10.98 -2.06
N GLU A 128 -29.75 10.68 -1.18
CA GLU A 128 -30.43 11.69 -0.37
C GLU A 128 -29.47 12.42 0.58
N ILE A 129 -28.57 11.70 1.24
CA ILE A 129 -27.61 12.30 2.17
C ILE A 129 -26.52 13.08 1.41
N LEU A 130 -26.17 12.65 0.19
CA LEU A 130 -25.25 13.42 -0.67
C LEU A 130 -25.87 14.76 -1.11
N GLN A 131 -27.16 14.76 -1.48
CA GLN A 131 -27.90 15.99 -1.81
C GLN A 131 -28.05 16.92 -0.59
N GLU A 132 -28.28 16.36 0.58
CA GLU A 132 -28.37 17.13 1.83
C GLU A 132 -27.03 17.82 2.13
N ILE A 133 -25.90 17.09 2.07
CA ILE A 133 -24.57 17.66 2.30
C ILE A 133 -24.24 18.78 1.29
N GLU A 134 -24.60 18.60 0.02
CA GLU A 134 -24.40 19.62 -1.03
C GLU A 134 -25.19 20.90 -0.73
N SER A 135 -26.47 20.77 -0.34
CA SER A 135 -27.31 21.92 0.04
C SER A 135 -26.78 22.70 1.26
N TRP A 136 -26.14 22.02 2.22
CA TRP A 136 -25.51 22.68 3.37
C TRP A 136 -24.24 23.43 2.97
N SER A 137 -23.43 22.87 2.06
CA SER A 137 -22.20 23.49 1.58
C SER A 137 -22.43 24.78 0.77
N ASP A 138 -23.55 24.86 0.04
CA ASP A 138 -23.94 26.07 -0.69
C ASP A 138 -24.43 27.19 0.25
N SER A 139 -25.00 26.84 1.41
CA SER A 139 -25.48 27.81 2.40
C SER A 139 -24.36 28.49 3.19
N GLU A 140 -23.18 27.87 3.30
CA GLU A 140 -22.02 28.42 4.03
C GLU A 140 -21.13 29.34 3.17
N THR A 141 -21.34 29.39 1.85
CA THR A 141 -20.53 30.20 0.92
C THR A 141 -21.20 31.50 0.45
N GLY A 142 -22.38 31.81 0.97
CA GLY A 142 -23.05 33.09 0.74
C GLY A 142 -22.52 34.22 1.64
N VAL A 143 -21.38 34.80 1.27
CA VAL A 143 -20.96 36.17 1.67
C VAL A 143 -20.93 37.05 0.44
#